data_AF-A0A336M1J9-F1
#
_entry.id   AF-A0A336M1J9-F1
#
_cell.length_a   1.000
_cell.length_b   1.000
_cell.length_c   1.000
_cell.angle_alpha   90.00
_cell.angle_beta   90.00
_cell.angle_gamma   90.00
#
_symmetry.space_group_name_H-M   'P 1'
#
loop_
_entity.id
_entity.type
_entity.pdbx_description
1 polymer ?
#
loop_
_entity_poly.entity_id
_entity_poly.type
_entity_poly.pdbx_seq_one_letter_code
_entity_poly.pdbx_strand_id
1 'polypeptide(L)' 'MSQTYEFNVAMTCDGCKNSVNRVLSKLEDKIEKVDFDVPGKKVWVTSQMSADEVLEVIKKTNLETSYVGLKA' A
#
# COMPACT_ATOMS: atom_id res chain seq x y z
N MET A 1 -0.90 16.89 7.07
CA MET A 1 -0.52 15.87 8.07
C MET A 1 -0.64 14.52 7.40
N SER A 2 0.35 13.66 7.54
CA SER A 2 0.30 12.31 6.99
C SER A 2 -0.58 11.40 7.86
N GLN A 3 -1.19 10.41 7.22
CA GLN A 3 -1.99 9.37 7.83
C GLN A 3 -1.47 8.01 7.40
N THR A 4 -1.62 7.00 8.26
CA THR A 4 -1.27 5.63 7.92
C THR A 4 -2.52 4.86 7.53
N TYR A 5 -2.58 4.45 6.27
CA TYR A 5 -3.67 3.68 5.69
C TYR A 5 -3.34 2.20 5.69
N GLU A 6 -4.29 1.35 6.08
CA GLU A 6 -4.21 -0.10 5.98
C GLU A 6 -4.96 -0.60 4.75
N PHE A 7 -4.30 -1.45 3.98
CA PHE A 7 -4.84 -2.13 2.82
C PHE A 7 -4.66 -3.63 2.95
N ASN A 8 -5.68 -4.39 2.57
CA ASN A 8 -5.50 -5.79 2.23
C ASN A 8 -5.05 -5.88 0.79
N VAL A 9 -3.97 -6.60 0.52
CA VAL A 9 -3.43 -6.84 -0.82
C VAL A 9 -3.09 -8.32 -0.94
N ALA A 10 -3.58 -9.00 -1.98
CA ALA A 10 -3.36 -10.42 -2.22
C ALA A 10 -1.91 -10.76 -2.63
N MET A 11 -0.95 -10.46 -1.75
CA MET A 11 0.46 -10.80 -1.90
C MET A 11 0.68 -12.26 -1.52
N THR A 12 1.08 -13.10 -2.48
CA THR A 12 1.33 -14.54 -2.25
C THR A 12 2.82 -14.88 -2.17
N CYS A 13 3.71 -13.96 -2.54
CA CYS A 13 5.15 -14.11 -2.48
C CYS A 13 5.86 -12.75 -2.40
N ASP A 14 7.17 -12.76 -2.17
CA ASP A 14 8.01 -11.55 -2.19
C ASP A 14 7.98 -10.80 -3.53
N GLY A 15 7.73 -11.51 -4.63
CA GLY A 15 7.51 -10.89 -5.93
C GLY A 15 6.29 -9.97 -5.97
N CYS A 16 5.16 -10.39 -5.36
CA CYS A 16 3.97 -9.56 -5.23
C CYS A 16 4.23 -8.34 -4.34
N LYS A 17 4.91 -8.54 -3.20
CA LYS A 17 5.36 -7.45 -2.33
C LYS A 17 6.20 -6.43 -3.10
N ASN A 18 7.18 -6.90 -3.87
CA ASN A 18 8.06 -6.01 -4.65
C ASN A 18 7.30 -5.23 -5.73
N SER A 19 6.27 -5.83 -6.35
CA SER A 19 5.39 -5.12 -7.29
C SER A 19 4.64 -3.98 -6.62
N VAL A 20 4.08 -4.19 -5.42
CA VAL A 20 3.43 -3.14 -4.62
C VAL A 20 4.41 -2.05 -4.23
N ASN A 21 5.57 -2.44 -3.69
CA ASN A 21 6.61 -1.49 -3.30
C ASN A 21 7.07 -0.62 -4.49
N ARG A 22 7.21 -1.21 -5.68
CA ARG A 22 7.64 -0.51 -6.89
C ARG A 22 6.64 0.52 -7.39
N VAL A 23 5.33 0.30 -7.27
CA VAL A 23 4.33 1.30 -7.69
C VAL A 23 4.21 2.43 -6.67
N LEU A 24 4.33 2.11 -5.38
CA LEU A 24 4.33 3.09 -4.30
C LEU A 24 5.60 3.95 -4.30
N SER A 25 6.77 3.38 -4.57
CA SER A 25 8.04 4.12 -4.62
C SER A 25 8.08 5.19 -5.72
N LYS A 26 7.20 5.13 -6.72
CA LYS A 26 7.04 6.16 -7.75
C LYS A 26 6.32 7.42 -7.24
N LEU A 27 5.73 7.36 -6.06
CA LEU A 27 5.06 8.50 -5.43
C LEU A 27 6.02 9.33 -4.55
N GLU A 28 7.32 9.01 -4.56
CA GLU A 28 8.43 9.74 -3.93
C GLU A 28 8.03 10.53 -2.67
N ASP A 29 7.96 11.86 -2.78
CA ASP A 29 7.72 12.84 -1.72
C ASP A 29 6.35 12.74 -1.05
N LYS A 30 5.43 11.96 -1.62
CA LYS A 30 4.07 11.78 -1.10
C LYS A 30 3.94 10.60 -0.15
N ILE A 31 4.89 9.66 -0.14
CA ILE A 31 4.90 8.50 0.77
C ILE A 31 6.06 8.64 1.75
N GLU A 32 5.72 8.68 3.03
CA GLU A 32 6.72 8.77 4.10
C GLU A 32 7.19 7.38 4.54
N LYS A 33 6.30 6.38 4.53
CA LYS A 33 6.62 5.01 4.97
C LYS A 33 5.71 3.98 4.32
N VAL A 34 6.27 2.79 4.07
CA VAL A 34 5.50 1.59 3.70
C VAL A 34 5.95 0.40 4.54
N ASP A 35 5.00 -0.26 5.21
CA ASP A 35 5.22 -1.52 5.92
C ASP A 35 4.41 -2.64 5.26
N PHE A 36 4.93 -3.88 5.31
CA PHE A 36 4.32 -5.04 4.67
C PHE A 36 4.20 -6.22 5.64
N ASP A 37 3.08 -6.92 5.59
CA ASP A 37 2.89 -8.24 6.17
C ASP A 37 2.40 -9.18 5.06
N VAL A 38 3.33 -9.94 4.48
CA VAL A 38 3.03 -10.86 3.37
C VAL A 38 2.16 -12.04 3.84
N PRO A 39 2.48 -12.73 4.97
CA PRO A 39 1.59 -13.76 5.52
C PRO A 39 0.17 -13.25 5.82
N GLY A 40 0.05 -12.04 6.37
CA GLY A 40 -1.24 -11.41 6.69
C GLY A 40 -1.92 -10.71 5.52
N LYS A 41 -1.28 -10.61 4.35
CA LYS A 41 -1.77 -9.89 3.16
C LYS A 41 -2.07 -8.41 3.43
N LYS A 42 -1.27 -7.76 4.29
CA LYS A 42 -1.48 -6.36 4.67
C LYS A 42 -0.36 -5.45 4.18
N VAL A 43 -0.74 -4.23 3.82
CA VAL A 43 0.16 -3.13 3.49
C VAL A 43 -0.28 -1.91 4.28
N TRP A 44 0.67 -1.27 4.96
CA TRP A 44 0.44 0.02 5.61
C TRP A 44 1.22 1.09 4.89
N VAL A 45 0.54 2.17 4.51
CA VAL A 45 1.15 3.30 3.79
C VAL A 45 0.94 4.57 4.57
N THR A 46 2.02 5.20 5.01
CA THR A 46 1.99 6.54 5.61
C THR A 46 2.17 7.58 4.52
N SER A 47 1.16 8.41 4.28
CA SER A 47 1.13 9.36 3.17
C SER A 47 0.31 10.60 3.49
N GLN A 48 0.62 11.70 2.80
CA GLN A 48 -0.21 12.93 2.81
C GLN A 48 -1.36 12.86 1.78
N MET A 49 -1.33 11.87 0.88
CA MET A 49 -2.39 11.60 -0.08
C MET A 49 -3.61 10.98 0.60
N SER A 50 -4.75 11.02 -0.07
CA SER A 50 -5.94 10.30 0.38
C SER A 50 -5.79 8.77 0.23
N ALA A 51 -6.57 8.01 1.01
CA ALA A 51 -6.63 6.55 0.91
C ALA A 51 -6.97 6.08 -0.52
N ASP A 52 -7.89 6.79 -1.19
CA ASP A 52 -8.34 6.46 -2.55
C ASP A 52 -7.22 6.62 -3.58
N GLU A 53 -6.42 7.69 -3.49
CA GLU A 53 -5.28 7.88 -4.39
C GLU A 53 -4.22 6.79 -4.22
N VAL A 54 -3.93 6.39 -2.97
CA VAL A 54 -2.99 5.30 -2.68
C VAL A 54 -3.56 3.97 -3.19
N LEU A 55 -4.86 3.72 -2.98
CA LEU A 55 -5.56 2.53 -3.45
C LEU A 55 -5.46 2.38 -4.98
N GLU A 56 -5.70 3.45 -5.73
CA GLU A 56 -5.58 3.46 -7.20
C GLU A 56 -4.15 3.17 -7.68
N VAL A 57 -3.14 3.57 -6.91
CA VAL A 57 -1.74 3.21 -7.22
C VAL A 57 -1.48 1.73 -6.98
N ILE A 58 -1.96 1.17 -5.86
CA ILE A 58 -1.78 -0.26 -5.54
C ILE A 58 -2.50 -1.14 -6.58
N LYS A 59 -3.69 -0.75 -7.04
CA LYS A 59 -4.44 -1.48 -8.08
C LYS A 59 -3.66 -1.67 -9.39
N LYS A 60 -2.67 -0.82 -9.70
CA LYS A 60 -1.77 -0.98 -10.87
C LYS A 60 -0.93 -2.25 -10.83
N THR A 61 -0.85 -2.92 -9.68
CA THR A 61 -0.18 -4.22 -9.55
C THR A 61 -1.03 -5.40 -10.05
N ASN A 62 -2.30 -5.18 -10.38
CA ASN A 62 -3.28 -6.24 -10.70
C ASN A 62 -3.46 -7.28 -9.58
N LEU A 63 -3.14 -6.93 -8.34
CA LEU A 63 -3.44 -7.73 -7.15
C LEU A 63 -4.80 -7.30 -6.58
N GLU A 64 -5.59 -8.27 -6.11
CA GLU A 64 -6.82 -7.97 -5.38
C GLU A 64 -6.48 -7.10 -4.17
N THR A 65 -7.09 -5.93 -4.09
CA THR A 65 -6.78 -4.90 -3.10
C THR A 65 -8.06 -4.28 -2.55
N SER A 66 -8.12 -4.10 -1.24
CA SER A 66 -9.19 -3.36 -0.56
C SER A 66 -8.64 -2.46 0.52
N TYR A 67 -9.26 -1.29 0.70
CA TYR A 67 -8.97 -0.39 1.81
C TYR A 67 -9.64 -0.91 3.08
N VAL A 68 -8.88 -0.98 4.18
CA VAL A 68 -9.35 -1.46 5.48
C VAL A 68 -9.71 -0.28 6.38
N GLY A 69 -8.86 0.74 6.44
CA GLY A 69 -9.06 1.89 7.32
C GLY A 69 -7.75 2.60 7.68
N LEU A 70 -7.84 3.51 8.65
CA LEU A 70 -6.67 4.13 9.26
C LEU A 70 -6.05 3.18 10.29
N LYS A 71 -4.73 3.05 10.26
CA LYS A 71 -3.97 2.39 11.31
C LYS A 71 -3.90 3.33 12.52
N ALA A 72 -4.38 2.86 13.67
CA ALA A 72 -4.27 3.54 14.95
C ALA A 72 -2.82 3.61 15.46
#